data_AF-A0A4Q3ULX7-F1
#
_entry.id   AF-A0A4Q3ULX7-F1
#
_cell.length_a   1.000
_cell.length_b   1.000
_cell.length_c   1.000
_cell.angle_alpha   90.00
_cell.angle_beta   90.00
_cell.angle_gamma   90.00
#
_symmetry.space_group_name_H-M   'P 1'
#
loop_
_entity.id
_entity.type
_entity.pdbx_description
1 polymer ?
#
loop_
_entity_poly.entity_id
_entity_poly.type
_entity_poly.pdbx_seq_one_letter_code
_entity_poly.pdbx_strand_id
1 'polypeptide(L)' 'MADLPNTPLLDTVDTPADLRKLDVKQLRQLADELRQETISAVGTTGGHLGSGLG' A
#
# COMPACT_ATOMS: atom_id res chain seq x y z
N MET A 1 14.64 5.66 -11.99
CA MET A 1 13.41 6.13 -11.32
C MET A 1 12.74 4.90 -10.75
N ALA A 2 12.40 4.89 -9.47
CA ALA A 2 11.70 3.76 -8.87
C ALA A 2 10.33 3.61 -9.54
N ASP A 3 9.97 2.40 -9.93
CA ASP A 3 8.64 2.10 -10.46
C ASP A 3 7.65 2.22 -9.29
N LEU A 4 6.74 3.19 -9.36
CA LEU A 4 5.72 3.40 -8.35
C LEU A 4 4.57 2.41 -8.60
N PRO A 5 4.12 1.66 -7.57
CA PRO A 5 3.04 0.72 -7.74
C PRO A 5 1.73 1.45 -8.06
N ASN A 6 0.91 0.85 -8.93
CA ASN A 6 -0.42 1.37 -9.21
C ASN A 6 -1.36 1.03 -8.04
N THR A 7 -1.81 2.03 -7.30
CA THR A 7 -2.59 1.85 -6.06
C THR A 7 -3.94 2.61 -6.09
N PRO A 8 -4.82 2.31 -7.06
CA PRO A 8 -6.01 3.11 -7.33
C PRO A 8 -7.04 3.12 -6.20
N LEU A 9 -6.99 2.17 -5.26
CA LEU A 9 -7.87 2.13 -4.11
C LEU A 9 -7.24 2.86 -2.93
N LEU A 10 -5.93 2.70 -2.72
CA LEU A 10 -5.15 3.47 -1.74
C LEU A 10 -5.18 4.97 -2.04
N ASP A 11 -5.10 5.36 -3.32
CA ASP A 11 -5.19 6.75 -3.80
C ASP A 11 -6.52 7.45 -3.43
N THR A 12 -7.54 6.69 -3.00
CA THR A 12 -8.84 7.22 -2.56
C THR A 12 -8.97 7.36 -1.04
N VAL A 13 -7.96 6.96 -0.28
CA VAL A 13 -7.99 6.88 1.18
C VAL A 13 -6.97 7.85 1.78
N ASP A 14 -7.42 9.07 2.08
CA ASP A 14 -6.59 10.07 2.76
C ASP A 14 -6.66 9.96 4.29
N THR A 15 -7.78 9.47 4.82
CA THR A 15 -8.03 9.39 6.26
C THR A 15 -8.58 8.03 6.71
N PRO A 16 -8.45 7.67 8.00
CA PRO A 16 -9.06 6.45 8.53
C PRO A 16 -10.59 6.40 8.39
N ALA A 17 -11.25 7.54 8.18
CA ALA A 17 -12.69 7.58 7.93
C ALA A 17 -13.04 7.07 6.52
N ASP A 18 -12.15 7.23 5.55
CA ASP A 18 -12.36 6.79 4.16
C ASP A 18 -12.28 5.27 4.04
N LEU A 19 -11.43 4.63 4.85
CA LEU A 19 -11.39 3.16 5.00
C LEU A 19 -12.76 2.57 5.33
N ARG A 20 -13.54 3.26 6.17
CA ARG A 20 -14.85 2.79 6.62
C ARG A 20 -15.94 2.94 5.55
N LYS A 21 -15.67 3.70 4.47
CA LYS A 21 -16.58 3.89 3.35
C LYS A 21 -16.42 2.81 2.27
N LEU A 22 -15.34 2.03 2.32
CA LEU A 22 -15.06 0.96 1.36
C LEU A 22 -15.91 -0.27 1.65
N ASP A 23 -16.29 -0.99 0.59
CA ASP A 23 -16.89 -2.31 0.73
C ASP A 23 -15.87 -3.29 1.33
N VAL A 24 -16.33 -4.20 2.19
CA VAL A 24 -15.50 -5.23 2.83
C VAL A 24 -14.67 -6.02 1.81
N LYS A 25 -15.20 -6.25 0.61
CA LYS A 25 -14.50 -6.94 -0.48
C LYS A 25 -13.30 -6.15 -1.02
N GLN A 26 -13.32 -4.82 -0.91
CA GLN A 26 -12.23 -3.95 -1.36
C GLN A 26 -11.07 -3.88 -0.36
N LEU A 27 -11.32 -4.22 0.92
CA LEU A 27 -10.30 -4.14 1.97
C LEU A 27 -9.09 -5.03 1.70
N ARG A 28 -9.30 -6.17 1.03
CA ARG A 28 -8.18 -7.05 0.65
C ARG A 28 -7.26 -6.38 -0.37
N GLN A 29 -7.85 -5.81 -1.42
CA GLN A 29 -7.12 -5.09 -2.46
C GLN A 29 -6.36 -3.91 -1.85
N LEU A 30 -7.02 -3.11 -1.02
CA LEU A 30 -6.40 -1.98 -0.34
C LEU A 30 -5.18 -2.38 0.50
N ALA A 31 -5.28 -3.48 1.24
CA ALA A 31 -4.17 -3.99 2.04
C ALA A 31 -2.99 -4.45 1.18
N ASP A 32 -3.27 -5.02 0.01
CA ASP A 32 -2.26 -5.46 -0.94
C ASP A 32 -1.57 -4.25 -1.61
N GLU A 33 -2.32 -3.21 -1.97
CA GLU A 33 -1.80 -1.93 -2.49
C GLU A 33 -0.93 -1.21 -1.45
N LEU A 34 -1.40 -1.08 -0.20
CA LEU A 34 -0.63 -0.46 0.89
C LEU A 34 0.70 -1.16 1.14
N ARG A 35 0.70 -2.50 1.08
CA ARG A 35 1.93 -3.29 1.24
C ARG A 35 2.92 -3.02 0.11
N GLN A 36 2.44 -2.98 -1.13
CA GLN A 36 3.30 -2.71 -2.30
C GLN A 36 3.91 -1.31 -2.22
N GLU A 37 3.11 -0.29 -1.89
CA GLU A 37 3.58 1.08 -1.72
C GLU A 37 4.64 1.17 -0.62
N THR A 38 4.39 0.52 0.52
CA THR A 38 5.35 0.47 1.63
C THR A 38 6.68 -0.16 1.18
N ILE A 39 6.63 -1.30 0.47
CA ILE A 39 7.83 -1.97 -0.06
C ILE A 39 8.58 -1.06 -1.05
N SER A 40 7.87 -0.39 -1.96
CA SER A 40 8.49 0.50 -2.95
C SER A 40 9.14 1.71 -2.29
N ALA A 41 8.44 2.35 -1.35
CA ALA A 41 8.92 3.49 -0.59
C ALA A 41 10.18 3.15 0.22
N VAL A 42 10.19 2.03 0.97
CA VAL A 42 11.36 1.63 1.76
C VAL A 42 12.49 1.05 0.90
N GLY A 43 12.16 0.37 -0.20
CA GLY A 43 13.13 -0.20 -1.14
C GLY A 43 13.95 0.86 -1.87
N THR A 44 13.35 2.04 -2.11
CA THR A 44 14.02 3.19 -2.73
C THR A 44 15.05 3.85 -1.79
N THR A 45 14.85 3.79 -0.47
CA THR A 45 15.80 4.31 0.55
C THR A 45 16.98 3.40 0.88
N GLY A 46 17.03 2.18 0.34
CA GLY A 46 18.21 1.31 0.40
C GLY A 46 18.10 0.15 1.39
N GLY A 47 18.08 -1.07 0.84
CA GLY A 47 18.57 -2.28 1.50
C GLY A 47 17.51 -3.27 1.99
N HIS A 48 17.17 -4.25 1.14
CA HIS A 48 16.76 -5.62 1.51
C HIS A 48 15.88 -5.78 2.78
N LEU A 49 14.76 -5.06 2.89
CA LEU A 49 13.77 -5.31 3.96
C LEU A 49 12.80 -6.45 3.63
N GLY A 50 13.28 -7.50 2.95
CA GLY A 50 12.55 -8.76 2.79
C GLY A 50 12.33 -9.53 4.10
N SER A 51 12.67 -8.95 5.26
CA SER A 51 12.72 -9.64 6.56
C SER A 51 11.67 -9.19 7.58
N GLY A 52 10.75 -8.27 7.23
CA GLY A 52 9.82 -7.67 8.21
C GLY A 52 8.33 -7.77 7.93
N LEU A 53 7.89 -8.33 6.79
CA LEU A 53 6.47 -8.41 6.42
C LEU A 53 5.90 -9.82 6.63
N GLY A 54 6.25 -10.42 7.76
CA GLY A 54 5.57 -11.59 8.33
C GLY A 54 4.39 -11.16 9.18
#